data_AF-A0A7S4JYK3-F1
#
_entry.id   AF-A0A7S4JYK3-F1
#
_cell.length_a   1.000
_cell.length_b   1.000
_cell.length_c   1.000
_cell.angle_alpha   90.00
_cell.angle_beta   90.00
_cell.angle_gamma   90.00
#
_symmetry.space_group_name_H-M   'P 1'
#
loop_
_entity.id
_entity.type
_entity.pdbx_description
1 polymer ?
#
loop_
_entity_poly.entity_id
_entity_poly.type
_entity_poly.pdbx_seq_one_letter_code
_entity_poly.pdbx_strand_id
1 'polypeptide(L)'
;VLSRRDSMKSVGLVLLAFLVFVVLVDGCTLVEVRYGKERNLKAIGRTMELPYPLSFNTWKVVTHPIGREEPVWFPGDEREGEESNIYGFVSFDLVFGEENDDIFHIENGEGMNQHGLTIS
;
A
#
# COMPACT_ATOMS: atom_id res chain seq x y z
N VAL A 1 41.50 -18.49 -2.75
CA VAL A 1 40.72 -17.53 -3.57
C VAL A 1 39.41 -18.20 -3.94
N LEU A 2 38.42 -18.17 -3.03
CA LEU A 2 37.07 -18.65 -3.33
C LEU A 2 36.47 -17.72 -4.39
N SER A 3 36.11 -18.31 -5.52
CA SER A 3 35.82 -17.63 -6.78
C SER A 3 34.59 -16.72 -6.61
N ARG A 4 34.68 -15.48 -7.08
CA ARG A 4 33.52 -14.54 -7.18
C ARG A 4 32.29 -15.18 -7.86
N ARG A 5 32.47 -16.25 -8.64
CA ARG A 5 31.38 -17.03 -9.26
C ARG A 5 30.52 -17.80 -8.24
N ASP A 6 31.07 -18.32 -7.15
CA ASP A 6 30.28 -19.08 -6.17
C ASP A 6 29.43 -18.14 -5.30
N SER A 7 29.94 -16.93 -5.04
CA SER A 7 29.19 -15.86 -4.36
C SER A 7 27.98 -15.38 -5.18
N MET A 8 28.13 -15.18 -6.50
CA MET A 8 27.01 -14.75 -7.35
C MET A 8 25.90 -15.81 -7.51
N LYS A 9 26.26 -17.11 -7.51
CA LYS A 9 25.27 -18.20 -7.53
C LYS A 9 24.46 -18.26 -6.23
N SER A 10 25.13 -18.04 -5.09
CA SER A 10 24.49 -17.96 -3.78
C SER A 10 23.49 -16.81 -3.71
N VAL A 11 23.86 -15.61 -4.18
CA VAL A 11 22.95 -14.45 -4.19
C VAL A 11 21.72 -14.70 -5.06
N GLY A 12 21.90 -15.23 -6.26
CA GLY A 12 20.77 -15.53 -7.16
C GLY A 12 19.82 -16.59 -6.59
N LEU A 13 20.37 -17.60 -5.91
CA LEU A 13 19.59 -18.68 -5.31
C LEU A 13 18.84 -18.24 -4.05
N VAL A 14 19.43 -17.34 -3.24
CA VAL A 14 18.75 -16.69 -2.11
C VAL A 14 17.62 -15.79 -2.60
N LEU A 15 17.83 -15.01 -3.66
CA LEU A 15 16.80 -14.16 -4.25
C LEU A 15 15.64 -14.98 -4.80
N LEU A 16 15.94 -16.09 -5.48
CA LEU A 16 14.93 -17.00 -6.00
C LEU A 16 14.14 -17.67 -4.87
N ALA A 17 14.81 -18.15 -3.82
CA ALA A 17 14.16 -18.76 -2.67
C ALA A 17 13.25 -17.76 -1.93
N PHE A 18 13.68 -16.50 -1.81
CA PHE A 18 12.87 -15.43 -1.24
C PHE A 18 11.64 -15.12 -2.10
N LEU A 19 11.80 -15.03 -3.43
CA LEU A 19 10.67 -14.81 -4.34
C LEU A 19 9.66 -15.97 -4.28
N VAL A 20 10.13 -17.21 -4.23
CA VAL A 20 9.27 -18.39 -4.05
C VAL A 20 8.56 -18.36 -2.70
N PHE A 21 9.26 -17.97 -1.63
CA PHE A 21 8.64 -17.83 -0.31
C PHE A 21 7.56 -16.74 -0.28
N VAL A 22 7.80 -15.59 -0.91
CA VAL A 22 6.81 -14.50 -1.03
C VAL A 22 5.54 -14.97 -1.74
N VAL A 23 5.65 -15.87 -2.71
CA VAL A 23 4.48 -16.48 -3.40
C VAL A 23 3.76 -17.52 -2.52
N LEU A 24 4.42 -18.08 -1.51
CA LEU A 24 3.85 -19.12 -0.63
C LEU A 24 3.22 -18.56 0.66
N VAL A 25 3.44 -17.29 0.97
CA VAL A 25 2.76 -16.62 2.08
C VAL A 25 1.40 -16.16 1.56
N ASP A 26 0.38 -16.97 1.84
CA ASP A 26 -1.03 -16.63 1.65
C ASP A 26 -1.35 -15.41 2.53
N GLY A 27 -1.72 -14.29 1.91
CA GLY A 27 -2.05 -13.03 2.58
C GLY A 27 -1.22 -11.81 2.15
N CYS A 28 -1.59 -10.65 2.72
CA CYS A 28 -0.92 -9.39 2.44
C CYS A 28 0.47 -9.32 3.12
N THR A 29 1.52 -8.96 2.38
CA THR A 29 2.87 -8.78 2.93
C THR A 29 3.31 -7.33 2.85
N LEU A 30 3.76 -6.75 3.96
CA LEU A 30 4.39 -5.42 3.99
C LEU A 30 5.91 -5.56 4.03
N VAL A 31 6.61 -4.82 3.18
CA VAL A 31 8.07 -4.82 3.08
C VAL A 31 8.60 -3.40 3.23
N GLU A 32 9.51 -3.21 4.18
CA GLU A 32 10.32 -2.00 4.32
C GLU A 32 11.78 -2.30 3.93
N VAL A 33 12.32 -1.55 2.97
CA VAL A 33 13.72 -1.62 2.58
C VAL A 33 14.39 -0.27 2.78
N ARG A 34 15.52 -0.28 3.51
CA ARG A 34 16.35 0.92 3.69
C ARG A 34 17.52 0.88 2.71
N TYR A 35 17.60 1.90 1.85
CA TYR A 35 18.64 2.02 0.85
C TYR A 35 19.68 3.07 1.25
N GLY A 36 20.95 2.71 1.14
CA GLY A 36 22.08 3.62 1.33
C GLY A 36 22.20 4.13 2.76
N LYS A 37 23.17 3.57 3.52
CA LYS A 37 23.46 3.96 4.92
C LYS A 37 23.64 5.47 5.15
N GLU A 38 23.95 6.23 4.10
CA GLU A 38 24.24 7.66 4.18
C GLU A 38 23.06 8.58 3.84
N ARG A 39 21.99 8.08 3.20
CA ARG A 39 20.90 8.93 2.67
C ARG A 39 19.56 8.75 3.37
N ASN A 40 19.45 7.87 4.35
CA ASN A 40 18.20 7.57 5.07
C ASN A 40 17.01 7.34 4.12
N LEU A 41 17.24 6.75 2.95
CA LEU A 41 16.16 6.46 2.01
C LEU A 41 15.45 5.19 2.44
N LYS A 42 14.13 5.26 2.52
CA LYS A 42 13.25 4.16 2.87
C LYS A 42 12.27 3.94 1.72
N ALA A 43 12.20 2.72 1.23
CA ALA A 43 11.12 2.26 0.36
C ALA A 43 10.19 1.38 1.21
N ILE A 44 8.90 1.62 1.07
CA ILE A 44 7.85 0.76 1.62
C ILE A 44 7.07 0.24 0.41
N GLY A 45 6.76 -1.05 0.42
CA GLY A 45 5.85 -1.64 -0.54
C GLY A 45 5.07 -2.77 0.09
N ARG A 46 3.86 -2.99 -0.41
CA ARG A 46 2.97 -4.06 0.05
C ARG A 46 2.58 -4.96 -1.12
N THR A 47 2.38 -6.24 -0.82
CA THR A 47 1.59 -7.13 -1.67
C THR A 47 0.17 -7.21 -1.12
N MET A 48 -0.81 -7.05 -2.00
CA MET A 48 -2.22 -7.19 -1.65
C MET A 48 -2.74 -8.43 -2.36
N GLU A 49 -3.23 -9.39 -1.57
CA GLU A 49 -3.90 -10.58 -2.08
C GLU A 49 -5.40 -10.43 -1.86
N LEU A 50 -6.17 -10.56 -2.95
CA LEU A 50 -7.60 -10.36 -2.93
C LEU A 50 -8.28 -11.73 -3.05
N PRO A 51 -9.18 -12.09 -2.13
CA PRO A 51 -9.81 -13.42 -2.11
C PRO A 51 -10.75 -13.66 -3.31
N TYR A 52 -11.09 -12.61 -4.06
CA TYR A 52 -11.91 -12.66 -5.25
C TYR A 52 -11.30 -11.77 -6.33
N PRO A 53 -11.55 -12.03 -7.62
CA PRO A 53 -11.26 -11.09 -8.69
C PRO A 53 -12.18 -9.88 -8.56
N LEU A 54 -11.91 -9.01 -7.58
CA LEU A 54 -12.39 -7.63 -7.64
C LEU A 54 -11.88 -7.09 -8.97
N SER A 55 -12.81 -6.69 -9.83
CA SER A 55 -12.45 -6.30 -11.20
C SER A 55 -11.36 -5.22 -11.15
N PHE A 56 -10.45 -5.19 -12.13
CA PHE A 56 -9.44 -4.14 -12.26
C PHE A 56 -10.02 -2.70 -12.20
N ASN A 57 -11.34 -2.56 -12.31
CA ASN A 57 -12.06 -1.30 -12.35
C ASN A 57 -12.46 -0.78 -10.96
N THR A 58 -12.37 -1.59 -9.90
CA THR A 58 -12.77 -1.19 -8.54
C THR A 58 -11.62 -0.57 -7.75
N TRP A 59 -10.37 -0.93 -8.03
CA TRP A 59 -9.22 -0.33 -7.35
C TRP A 59 -8.66 0.84 -8.14
N LYS A 60 -8.50 2.00 -7.50
CA LYS A 60 -8.00 3.21 -8.16
C LYS A 60 -6.93 3.87 -7.30
N VAL A 61 -5.95 4.48 -7.97
CA VAL A 61 -5.07 5.45 -7.33
C VAL A 61 -5.86 6.75 -7.21
N VAL A 62 -6.08 7.21 -5.98
CA VAL A 62 -6.85 8.42 -5.68
C VAL A 62 -5.94 9.46 -5.06
N THR A 63 -6.14 10.72 -5.45
CA THR A 63 -5.40 11.87 -4.91
C THR A 63 -6.35 12.68 -4.04
N HIS A 64 -6.01 12.84 -2.76
CA HIS A 64 -6.78 13.61 -1.79
C HIS A 64 -6.07 14.94 -1.53
N PRO A 65 -6.63 16.07 -1.96
CA PRO A 65 -6.03 17.38 -1.72
C PRO A 65 -6.18 17.83 -0.26
N ILE A 66 -5.31 18.74 0.16
CA ILE A 66 -5.41 19.42 1.46
C ILE A 66 -6.74 20.15 1.55
N GLY A 67 -7.39 20.07 2.72
CA GLY A 67 -8.62 20.79 3.02
C GLY A 67 -9.88 20.16 2.44
N ARG A 68 -9.78 19.03 1.73
CA ARG A 68 -10.95 18.24 1.35
C ARG A 68 -11.60 17.67 2.61
N GLU A 69 -12.88 17.94 2.79
CA GLU A 69 -13.72 17.31 3.81
C GLU A 69 -13.99 15.88 3.37
N GLU A 70 -13.63 14.92 4.22
CA GLU A 70 -13.93 13.52 4.04
C GLU A 70 -14.80 13.05 5.22
N PRO A 71 -15.80 12.18 4.98
CA PRO A 71 -16.53 11.55 6.07
C PRO A 71 -15.57 10.64 6.84
N VAL A 72 -15.42 10.87 8.13
CA VAL A 72 -14.59 10.02 8.98
C VAL A 72 -15.48 9.06 9.74
N TRP A 73 -15.25 7.76 9.53
CA TRP A 73 -15.85 6.71 10.34
C TRP A 73 -14.81 6.20 11.34
N PHE A 74 -15.06 6.41 12.63
CA PHE A 74 -14.24 5.86 13.70
C PHE A 74 -14.84 4.52 14.15
N PRO A 75 -14.10 3.40 14.09
CA PRO A 75 -14.62 2.11 14.54
C PRO A 75 -14.98 2.17 16.03
N GLY A 76 -16.27 2.05 16.35
CA GLY A 76 -16.79 2.08 17.73
C GLY A 76 -17.17 3.46 18.27
N ASP A 77 -17.15 4.50 17.43
CA ASP A 77 -17.67 5.83 17.75
C ASP A 77 -18.88 6.11 16.84
N GLU A 78 -20.06 6.35 17.42
CA GLU A 78 -21.27 6.70 16.66
C GLU A 78 -21.26 8.16 16.14
N ARG A 79 -20.16 8.88 16.38
CA ARG A 79 -19.98 10.24 15.89
C ARG A 79 -19.61 10.21 14.41
N GLU A 80 -20.61 10.41 13.57
CA GLU A 80 -20.41 10.84 12.19
C GLU A 80 -19.95 12.30 12.20
N GLY A 81 -18.87 12.58 11.47
CA GLY A 81 -18.31 13.91 11.33
C GLY A 81 -17.51 14.04 10.05
N GLU A 82 -17.38 15.27 9.58
CA GLU A 82 -16.51 15.64 8.47
C GLU A 82 -15.21 16.19 9.05
N GLU A 83 -14.07 15.59 8.70
CA GLU A 83 -12.77 16.19 8.97
C GLU A 83 -12.13 16.64 7.67
N SER A 84 -11.53 17.83 7.71
CA SER A 84 -10.74 18.33 6.60
C SER A 84 -9.34 17.72 6.64
N ASN A 85 -8.89 17.18 5.51
CA ASN A 85 -7.53 16.65 5.39
C ASN A 85 -6.48 17.73 5.66
N ILE A 86 -5.70 17.59 6.74
CA ILE A 86 -4.61 18.52 7.09
C ILE A 86 -3.46 18.42 6.07
N TYR A 87 -3.28 17.25 5.46
CA TYR A 87 -2.23 16.96 4.48
C TYR A 87 -2.81 16.33 3.22
N GLY A 88 -2.19 16.62 2.08
CA GLY A 88 -2.50 15.93 0.84
C GLY A 88 -1.89 14.53 0.87
N PHE A 89 -2.63 13.55 0.36
CA PHE A 89 -2.15 12.18 0.27
C PHE A 89 -2.64 11.50 -1.02
N VAL A 90 -1.93 10.44 -1.38
CA VAL A 90 -2.31 9.54 -2.46
C VAL A 90 -2.59 8.20 -1.84
N SER A 91 -3.69 7.56 -2.23
CA SER A 91 -4.09 6.26 -1.75
C SER A 91 -4.46 5.32 -2.89
N PHE A 92 -4.49 4.04 -2.59
CA PHE A 92 -4.98 2.97 -3.43
C PHE A 92 -6.28 2.47 -2.80
N ASP A 93 -7.39 2.90 -3.38
CA ASP A 93 -8.70 2.78 -2.76
C ASP A 93 -9.56 1.80 -3.51
N LEU A 94 -10.34 1.05 -2.75
CA LEU A 94 -11.44 0.29 -3.30
C LEU A 94 -12.64 1.23 -3.46
N VAL A 95 -13.06 1.42 -4.70
CA VAL A 95 -14.16 2.29 -5.07
C VAL A 95 -15.34 1.44 -5.53
N PHE A 96 -16.38 1.39 -4.70
CA PHE A 96 -17.69 0.82 -5.05
C PHE A 96 -18.63 1.92 -5.54
N GLY A 97 -19.37 1.67 -6.62
CA GLY A 97 -20.41 2.58 -7.13
C GLY A 97 -20.66 2.41 -8.63
N GLU A 98 -21.92 2.10 -8.99
CA GLU A 98 -22.43 2.32 -10.34
C GLU A 98 -22.77 3.81 -10.51
N GLU A 99 -22.71 4.28 -11.76
CA GLU A 99 -23.21 5.61 -12.14
C GLU A 99 -24.63 5.79 -11.59
N ASN A 100 -24.83 6.78 -10.71
CA ASN A 100 -26.07 7.21 -10.05
C ASN A 100 -26.25 6.67 -8.61
N ASP A 101 -26.19 7.62 -7.68
CA ASP A 101 -26.53 7.57 -6.25
C ASP A 101 -25.45 7.04 -5.28
N ASP A 102 -24.42 7.88 -5.10
CA ASP A 102 -23.87 8.34 -3.81
C ASP A 102 -23.63 7.35 -2.67
N ILE A 103 -22.91 6.25 -2.89
CA ILE A 103 -22.11 5.63 -1.82
C ILE A 103 -20.75 5.18 -2.37
N PHE A 104 -19.80 6.11 -2.41
CA PHE A 104 -18.37 5.77 -2.50
C PHE A 104 -17.90 5.30 -1.13
N HIS A 105 -18.01 3.99 -0.86
CA HIS A 105 -17.23 3.41 0.24
C HIS A 105 -15.78 3.32 -0.20
N ILE A 106 -14.98 4.32 0.20
CA ILE A 106 -13.54 4.36 0.01
C ILE A 106 -12.92 3.60 1.21
N GLU A 107 -12.55 2.35 0.99
CA GLU A 107 -11.65 1.65 1.90
C GLU A 107 -10.22 1.87 1.44
N ASN A 108 -9.47 2.68 2.20
CA ASN A 108 -8.07 2.97 1.91
C ASN A 108 -7.25 1.70 2.12
N GLY A 109 -6.85 1.05 1.02
CA GLY A 109 -6.03 -0.16 1.07
C GLY A 109 -4.55 0.16 1.35
N GLU A 110 -4.04 1.26 0.82
CA GLU A 110 -2.69 1.76 1.12
C GLU A 110 -2.59 3.23 0.72
N GLY A 111 -1.76 4.03 1.39
CA GLY A 111 -1.55 5.42 0.98
C GLY A 111 -0.32 6.06 1.58
N MET A 112 0.07 7.19 0.99
CA MET A 112 1.20 7.98 1.44
C MET A 112 0.88 9.47 1.35
N ASN A 113 1.18 10.21 2.41
CA ASN A 113 1.03 11.66 2.39
C ASN A 113 2.27 12.38 1.85
N GLN A 114 2.14 13.68 1.62
CA GLN A 114 3.21 14.56 1.13
C GLN A 114 4.46 14.64 2.04
N HIS A 115 4.40 14.13 3.27
CA HIS A 115 5.52 14.05 4.21
C HIS A 115 6.17 12.67 4.25
N GLY A 116 5.74 11.73 3.39
CA GLY A 116 6.26 10.37 3.35
C GLY A 116 5.75 9.47 4.47
N LEU A 117 4.69 9.87 5.19
CA LEU A 117 3.98 8.98 6.11
C LEU A 117 3.12 8.02 5.29
N THR A 118 3.28 6.72 5.52
CA THR A 118 2.57 5.66 4.80
C THR A 118 1.62 4.95 5.75
N ILE A 119 0.41 4.65 5.28
CA ILE A 119 -0.59 3.81 5.95
C ILE A 119 -0.87 2.62 5.02
N SER A 120 -0.96 1.42 5.58
CA SER A 120 -1.04 0.15 4.86
C SER A 120 -1.90 -0.81 5.69
#